data_AF-A0A6A6GTS5-F1
#
_entry.id   AF-A0A6A6GTS5-F1
#
_cell.length_a   1.000
_cell.length_b   1.000
_cell.length_c   1.000
_cell.angle_alpha   90.00
_cell.angle_beta   90.00
_cell.angle_gamma   90.00
#
_symmetry.space_group_name_H-M   'P 1'
#
loop_
_entity.id
_entity.type
_entity.pdbx_description
1 polymer ?
#
loop_
_entity_poly.entity_id
_entity_poly.type
_entity_poly.pdbx_seq_one_letter_code
_entity_poly.pdbx_strand_id
1 'polypeptide(L)'
;MALYLSLFFFTLFSASNGQQTTAPVPITHITDNRGRTALLWSSIGLALLTSVLQGIISTVVLIAEEQDMWTFRFRIAKFEHWWWTAVGTLLMMSFGLIVISFLAGNNNDSVGVLALSTATAIVIVRYAIPSWRHRYYIQSRWLAWTGPSRTAISYRYGPVCGTDRHWERLSKMVRPTSAAPPSDDWGLALKPQKGIAEDPTAILNGLGEINSSMIFGQNWEIGPCVYDDGFRGDYNINSLSLLWGSATGFRPRVSRAINSMPQSLLKSRPFTIDGYNGEGLCLAMGILGRNKGLLPREIVFDSDDSIKQSRGVRRENALRGTISELENTSKWAPRPNKVMRSYYKRALEEQYGSLPSSFTAAATELALIFLDCSPAAIQQWLSYKLEQQSLEVNIQMSRPANYSLENIAATEKQLQTLYRAQYVSMILSINYWPPSGVSRASPTERHPVYRPDLYCFALLYLAEGAVQEAKDGKWQKGAGALKPEWWGKDWGNWHECAAWLLGLKGWPTGLEDWPHWPVVIHEPDS
;
A
#
# COMPACT_ATOMS: atom_id res chain seq x y z
N MET A 1 -14.92 -16.78 17.87
CA MET A 1 -14.51 -17.98 18.64
C MET A 1 -15.48 -18.26 19.79
N ALA A 2 -15.74 -17.32 20.70
CA ALA A 2 -16.75 -17.49 21.76
C ALA A 2 -18.17 -17.80 21.23
N LEU A 3 -18.59 -17.15 20.13
CA LEU A 3 -19.91 -17.36 19.52
C LEU A 3 -20.10 -18.75 18.86
N TYR A 4 -18.99 -19.36 18.43
CA TYR A 4 -18.99 -20.69 17.80
C TYR A 4 -18.89 -21.80 18.84
N LEU A 5 -18.15 -21.56 19.94
CA LEU A 5 -18.22 -22.40 21.14
C LEU A 5 -19.63 -22.38 21.74
N SER A 6 -20.26 -21.21 21.83
CA SER A 6 -21.63 -21.12 22.34
C SER A 6 -22.64 -21.80 21.41
N LEU A 7 -22.51 -21.69 20.07
CA LEU A 7 -23.38 -22.43 19.14
C LEU A 7 -23.17 -23.95 19.22
N PHE A 8 -21.93 -24.41 19.39
CA PHE A 8 -21.62 -25.84 19.60
C PHE A 8 -22.24 -26.36 20.90
N PHE A 9 -22.14 -25.60 22.00
CA PHE A 9 -22.82 -25.91 23.26
C PHE A 9 -24.34 -25.77 23.15
N PHE A 10 -24.88 -24.84 22.35
CA PHE A 10 -26.32 -24.68 22.14
C PHE A 10 -26.91 -25.82 21.31
N THR A 11 -26.19 -26.35 20.31
CA THR A 11 -26.62 -27.55 19.57
C THR A 11 -26.58 -28.81 20.44
N LEU A 12 -25.62 -28.89 21.37
CA LEU A 12 -25.59 -29.96 22.38
C LEU A 12 -26.71 -29.80 23.42
N PHE A 13 -27.10 -28.56 23.77
CA PHE A 13 -28.18 -28.28 24.71
C PHE A 13 -29.59 -28.40 24.10
N SER A 14 -29.78 -28.02 22.83
CA SER A 14 -31.07 -28.15 22.13
C SER A 14 -31.44 -29.61 21.85
N ALA A 15 -30.48 -30.54 21.85
CA ALA A 15 -30.75 -31.97 21.84
C ALA A 15 -31.24 -32.51 23.22
N SER A 16 -31.29 -31.67 24.26
CA SER A 16 -31.63 -32.10 25.64
C SER A 16 -33.00 -31.67 26.16
N ASN A 17 -33.77 -30.85 25.42
CA ASN A 17 -35.07 -30.35 25.89
C ASN A 17 -36.24 -30.85 25.02
N GLY A 18 -36.68 -32.08 25.32
CA GLY A 18 -37.99 -32.63 24.97
C GLY A 18 -38.65 -33.14 26.25
N GLN A 19 -39.85 -32.61 26.53
CA GLN A 19 -40.71 -32.74 27.71
C GLN A 19 -40.57 -33.97 28.63
N GLN A 20 -40.55 -33.68 29.94
CA GLN A 20 -40.78 -34.60 31.05
C GLN A 20 -42.22 -35.15 31.04
N THR A 21 -42.35 -36.45 30.83
CA THR A 21 -43.44 -37.27 31.40
C THR A 21 -42.87 -38.63 31.80
N THR A 22 -43.33 -39.13 32.93
CA THR A 22 -42.79 -40.21 33.77
C THR A 22 -42.52 -41.55 33.05
N ALA A 23 -41.33 -42.13 33.32
CA ALA A 23 -40.76 -43.46 32.95
C ALA A 23 -40.17 -43.63 31.51
N PRO A 24 -39.15 -44.48 31.25
CA PRO A 24 -38.00 -44.94 32.06
C PRO A 24 -36.73 -44.10 31.75
N VAL A 25 -35.59 -44.42 32.38
CA VAL A 25 -34.27 -43.77 32.22
C VAL A 25 -33.98 -43.41 30.75
N PRO A 26 -33.59 -42.15 30.42
CA PRO A 26 -33.16 -41.80 29.07
C PRO A 26 -31.78 -42.42 28.83
N ILE A 27 -31.77 -43.67 28.40
CA ILE A 27 -30.60 -44.25 27.74
C ILE A 27 -30.46 -43.47 26.44
N THR A 28 -29.47 -42.59 26.38
CA THR A 28 -29.10 -41.93 25.13
C THR A 28 -28.87 -43.03 24.08
N HIS A 29 -29.64 -43.01 23.00
CA HIS A 29 -29.54 -43.91 21.83
C HIS A 29 -28.15 -43.90 21.16
N ILE A 30 -27.20 -43.13 21.68
CA ILE A 30 -25.78 -43.07 21.29
C ILE A 30 -25.04 -44.38 21.65
N THR A 31 -25.60 -45.19 22.57
CA THR A 31 -24.99 -46.45 23.00
C THR A 31 -25.23 -47.64 22.06
N ASP A 32 -26.13 -47.54 21.08
CA ASP A 32 -26.35 -48.60 20.08
C ASP A 32 -25.15 -48.69 19.12
N ASN A 33 -24.78 -49.92 18.71
CA ASN A 33 -23.65 -50.18 17.82
C ASN A 33 -23.75 -49.39 16.50
N ARG A 34 -24.98 -49.19 16.01
CA ARG A 34 -25.25 -48.36 14.82
C ARG A 34 -24.90 -46.89 15.04
N GLY A 35 -25.25 -46.33 16.20
CA GLY A 35 -24.93 -44.94 16.56
C GLY A 35 -23.43 -44.70 16.70
N ARG A 36 -22.72 -45.61 17.38
CA ARG A 36 -21.25 -45.55 17.54
C ARG A 36 -20.52 -45.60 16.20
N THR A 37 -20.96 -46.50 15.33
CA THR A 37 -20.41 -46.68 13.98
C THR A 37 -20.70 -45.46 13.10
N ALA A 38 -21.91 -44.90 13.17
CA ALA A 38 -22.26 -43.69 12.43
C ALA A 38 -21.43 -42.47 12.85
N LEU A 39 -21.18 -42.28 14.15
CA LEU A 39 -20.30 -41.22 14.66
C LEU A 39 -18.87 -41.37 14.14
N LEU A 40 -18.33 -42.59 14.15
CA LEU A 40 -16.99 -42.89 13.63
C LEU A 40 -16.88 -42.53 12.14
N TRP A 41 -17.80 -43.04 11.31
CA TRP A 41 -17.78 -42.77 9.87
C TRP A 41 -18.02 -41.29 9.54
N SER A 42 -18.81 -40.60 10.35
CA SER A 42 -18.99 -39.14 10.22
C SER A 42 -17.69 -38.39 10.53
N SER A 43 -16.96 -38.80 11.57
CA SER A 43 -15.65 -38.22 11.89
C SER A 43 -14.64 -38.43 10.76
N ILE A 44 -14.55 -39.66 10.24
CA ILE A 44 -13.67 -40.01 9.11
C ILE A 44 -14.08 -39.22 7.85
N GLY A 45 -15.37 -39.16 7.53
CA GLY A 45 -15.89 -38.39 6.40
C GLY A 45 -15.53 -36.90 6.46
N LEU A 46 -15.65 -36.29 7.64
CA LEU A 46 -15.24 -34.89 7.87
C LEU A 46 -13.72 -34.70 7.74
N ALA A 47 -12.92 -35.64 8.25
CA ALA A 47 -11.46 -35.56 8.13
C ALA A 47 -11.00 -35.69 6.66
N LEU A 48 -11.62 -36.59 5.89
CA LEU A 48 -11.37 -36.73 4.45
C LEU A 48 -11.76 -35.48 3.68
N LEU A 49 -12.96 -34.93 3.94
CA LEU A 49 -13.41 -33.68 3.34
C LEU A 49 -12.43 -32.52 3.63
N THR A 50 -11.96 -32.44 4.87
CA THR A 50 -10.99 -31.42 5.28
C THR A 50 -9.66 -31.57 4.56
N SER A 51 -9.17 -32.81 4.41
CA SER A 51 -7.93 -33.11 3.68
C SER A 51 -8.04 -32.74 2.19
N VAL A 52 -9.18 -33.04 1.56
CA VAL A 52 -9.47 -32.65 0.18
C VAL A 52 -9.50 -31.12 0.05
N LEU A 53 -10.18 -30.43 0.94
CA LEU A 53 -10.26 -28.96 0.92
C LEU A 53 -8.86 -28.33 1.08
N GLN A 54 -8.06 -28.82 2.02
CA GLN A 54 -6.68 -28.35 2.22
C GLN A 54 -5.81 -28.61 0.99
N GLY A 55 -5.93 -29.79 0.36
CA GLY A 55 -5.21 -30.15 -0.86
C GLY A 55 -5.56 -29.24 -2.03
N ILE A 56 -6.86 -28.95 -2.23
CA ILE A 56 -7.34 -28.03 -3.26
C ILE A 56 -6.78 -26.62 -3.02
N ILE A 57 -6.88 -26.08 -1.81
CA ILE A 57 -6.38 -24.74 -1.48
C ILE A 57 -4.88 -24.64 -1.74
N SER A 58 -4.11 -25.64 -1.29
CA SER A 58 -2.66 -25.66 -1.45
C SER A 58 -2.25 -25.73 -2.92
N THR A 59 -2.95 -26.56 -3.71
CA THR A 59 -2.73 -26.69 -5.15
C THR A 59 -3.08 -25.40 -5.90
N VAL A 60 -4.19 -24.74 -5.53
CA VAL A 60 -4.60 -23.47 -6.13
C VAL A 60 -3.57 -22.37 -5.86
N VAL A 61 -3.04 -22.30 -4.63
CA VAL A 61 -1.97 -21.37 -4.27
C VAL A 61 -0.70 -21.66 -5.06
N LEU A 62 -0.29 -22.93 -5.15
CA LEU A 62 0.92 -23.34 -5.87
C LEU A 62 0.83 -22.97 -7.36
N ILE A 63 -0.25 -23.34 -8.04
CA ILE A 63 -0.48 -23.01 -9.45
C ILE A 63 -0.47 -21.49 -9.65
N ALA A 64 -1.10 -20.73 -8.74
CA ALA A 64 -1.12 -19.27 -8.84
C ALA A 64 0.29 -18.66 -8.74
N GLU A 65 1.16 -19.22 -7.90
CA GLU A 65 2.54 -18.77 -7.73
C GLU A 65 3.43 -19.23 -8.89
N GLU A 66 3.26 -20.46 -9.41
CA GLU A 66 4.03 -21.01 -10.54
C GLU A 66 3.68 -20.35 -11.89
N GLN A 67 2.44 -19.89 -12.06
CA GLN A 67 1.97 -19.24 -13.29
C GLN A 67 2.01 -17.70 -13.22
N ASP A 68 2.70 -17.12 -12.24
CA ASP A 68 2.80 -15.67 -12.03
C ASP A 68 1.43 -14.95 -11.92
N MET A 69 0.42 -15.65 -11.41
CA MET A 69 -0.94 -15.11 -11.19
C MET A 69 -1.02 -14.34 -9.87
N TRP A 70 -0.09 -13.40 -9.68
CA TRP A 70 0.09 -12.70 -8.40
C TRP A 70 -1.13 -11.88 -7.98
N THR A 71 -1.88 -11.33 -8.94
CA THR A 71 -3.14 -10.63 -8.65
C THR A 71 -4.16 -11.58 -8.03
N PHE A 72 -4.34 -12.77 -8.62
CA PHE A 72 -5.21 -13.80 -8.07
C PHE A 72 -4.71 -14.28 -6.70
N ARG A 73 -3.41 -14.60 -6.59
CA ARG A 73 -2.77 -15.06 -5.34
C ARG A 73 -2.98 -14.09 -4.18
N PHE A 74 -2.82 -12.79 -4.41
CA PHE A 74 -3.01 -11.78 -3.36
C PHE A 74 -4.50 -11.62 -3.01
N ARG A 75 -5.39 -11.76 -4.00
CA ARG A 75 -6.84 -11.73 -3.78
C ARG A 75 -7.31 -12.88 -2.90
N ILE A 76 -6.88 -14.12 -3.19
CA ILE A 76 -7.23 -15.28 -2.36
C ILE A 76 -6.62 -15.20 -0.97
N ALA A 77 -5.41 -14.62 -0.83
CA ALA A 77 -4.75 -14.43 0.46
C ALA A 77 -5.63 -13.66 1.46
N LYS A 78 -6.44 -12.71 0.97
CA LYS A 78 -7.35 -11.94 1.82
C LYS A 78 -8.35 -12.81 2.58
N PHE A 79 -8.69 -13.97 2.04
CA PHE A 79 -9.63 -14.92 2.65
C PHE A 79 -8.92 -16.06 3.39
N GLU A 80 -7.58 -16.00 3.50
CA GLU A 80 -6.77 -17.08 4.07
C GLU A 80 -7.14 -17.41 5.52
N HIS A 81 -7.40 -16.39 6.33
CA HIS A 81 -7.85 -16.58 7.70
C HIS A 81 -9.21 -17.29 7.79
N TRP A 82 -10.13 -17.07 6.83
CA TRP A 82 -11.44 -17.71 6.81
C TRP A 82 -11.36 -19.18 6.43
N TRP A 83 -10.61 -19.54 5.38
CA TRP A 83 -10.47 -20.94 5.01
C TRP A 83 -9.79 -21.76 6.11
N TRP A 84 -8.83 -21.19 6.84
CA TRP A 84 -8.10 -21.93 7.88
C TRP A 84 -8.95 -22.08 9.13
N THR A 85 -9.86 -21.12 9.36
CA THR A 85 -10.90 -21.23 10.38
C THR A 85 -11.89 -22.33 10.03
N ALA A 86 -12.32 -22.42 8.76
CA ALA A 86 -13.22 -23.48 8.30
C ALA A 86 -12.58 -24.87 8.45
N VAL A 87 -11.35 -25.05 7.94
CA VAL A 87 -10.54 -26.27 8.10
C VAL A 87 -10.38 -26.63 9.58
N GLY A 88 -9.97 -25.67 10.42
CA GLY A 88 -9.80 -25.90 11.86
C GLY A 88 -11.11 -26.27 12.57
N THR A 89 -12.23 -25.69 12.15
CA THR A 89 -13.56 -25.99 12.72
C THR A 89 -14.02 -27.39 12.33
N LEU A 90 -13.86 -27.78 11.07
CA LEU A 90 -14.20 -29.14 10.59
C LEU A 90 -13.35 -30.21 11.29
N LEU A 91 -12.05 -29.95 11.49
CA LEU A 91 -11.17 -30.84 12.25
C LEU A 91 -11.56 -30.92 13.72
N MET A 92 -11.92 -29.81 14.36
CA MET A 92 -12.42 -29.82 15.75
C MET A 92 -13.75 -30.59 15.89
N MET A 93 -14.66 -30.47 14.92
CA MET A 93 -15.89 -31.27 14.88
C MET A 93 -15.58 -32.76 14.70
N SER A 94 -14.71 -33.11 13.76
CA SER A 94 -14.24 -34.49 13.55
C SER A 94 -13.59 -35.06 14.81
N PHE A 95 -12.76 -34.26 15.50
CA PHE A 95 -12.13 -34.61 16.78
C PHE A 95 -13.17 -34.79 17.91
N GLY A 96 -14.17 -33.92 18.00
CA GLY A 96 -15.26 -34.09 18.97
C GLY A 96 -16.04 -35.40 18.75
N LEU A 97 -16.36 -35.72 17.49
CA LEU A 97 -17.08 -36.94 17.13
C LEU A 97 -16.28 -38.22 17.42
N ILE A 98 -14.97 -38.23 17.15
CA ILE A 98 -14.14 -39.40 17.46
C ILE A 98 -13.96 -39.59 18.97
N VAL A 99 -13.85 -38.50 19.75
CA VAL A 99 -13.80 -38.58 21.22
C VAL A 99 -15.12 -39.11 21.78
N ILE A 100 -16.27 -38.64 21.28
CA ILE A 100 -17.58 -39.16 21.68
C ILE A 100 -17.71 -40.64 21.30
N SER A 101 -17.27 -41.05 20.10
CA SER A 101 -17.27 -42.46 19.68
C SER A 101 -16.38 -43.32 20.57
N PHE A 102 -15.18 -42.85 20.91
CA PHE A 102 -14.24 -43.52 21.81
C PHE A 102 -14.83 -43.67 23.22
N LEU A 103 -15.37 -42.59 23.80
CA LEU A 103 -16.04 -42.61 25.11
C LEU A 103 -17.30 -43.49 25.12
N ALA A 104 -17.99 -43.62 23.98
CA ALA A 104 -19.10 -44.53 23.82
C ALA A 104 -18.67 -46.00 23.72
N GLY A 105 -17.37 -46.32 23.85
CA GLY A 105 -16.85 -47.69 23.94
C GLY A 105 -16.23 -48.23 22.65
N ASN A 106 -15.96 -47.37 21.66
CA ASN A 106 -15.20 -47.74 20.46
C ASN A 106 -13.68 -47.61 20.71
N ASN A 107 -13.16 -48.42 21.64
CA ASN A 107 -11.81 -48.26 22.20
C ASN A 107 -10.68 -48.63 21.23
N ASN A 108 -11.01 -49.23 20.07
CA ASN A 108 -10.02 -49.68 19.08
C ASN A 108 -9.39 -48.53 18.28
N ASP A 109 -9.87 -47.28 18.43
CA ASP A 109 -9.46 -46.14 17.60
C ASP A 109 -8.61 -45.08 18.33
N SER A 110 -7.83 -45.49 19.33
CA SER A 110 -6.93 -44.60 20.08
C SER A 110 -5.91 -43.87 19.18
N VAL A 111 -5.46 -44.54 18.10
CA VAL A 111 -4.55 -43.96 17.10
C VAL A 111 -5.25 -42.85 16.30
N GLY A 112 -6.51 -43.03 15.91
CA GLY A 112 -7.29 -42.01 15.21
C GLY A 112 -7.48 -40.76 16.06
N VAL A 113 -7.76 -40.93 17.36
CA VAL A 113 -7.87 -39.82 18.32
C VAL A 113 -6.55 -39.04 18.44
N LEU A 114 -5.41 -39.74 18.54
CA LEU A 114 -4.10 -39.12 18.61
C LEU A 114 -3.72 -38.40 17.30
N ALA A 115 -4.02 -39.01 16.16
CA ALA A 115 -3.73 -38.43 14.85
C ALA A 115 -4.58 -37.16 14.61
N LEU A 116 -5.89 -37.21 14.88
CA LEU A 116 -6.78 -36.06 14.70
C LEU A 116 -6.48 -34.94 15.70
N SER A 117 -6.18 -35.25 16.96
CA SER A 117 -5.77 -34.22 17.93
C SER A 117 -4.48 -33.51 17.48
N THR A 118 -3.47 -34.27 17.03
CA THR A 118 -2.21 -33.71 16.54
C THR A 118 -2.41 -32.87 15.28
N ALA A 119 -3.16 -33.37 14.30
CA ALA A 119 -3.48 -32.63 13.07
C ALA A 119 -4.25 -31.33 13.37
N THR A 120 -5.23 -31.39 14.26
CA THR A 120 -6.03 -30.23 14.68
C THR A 120 -5.15 -29.18 15.37
N ALA A 121 -4.26 -29.61 16.29
CA ALA A 121 -3.32 -28.72 16.95
C ALA A 121 -2.35 -28.06 15.95
N ILE A 122 -1.80 -28.82 15.01
CA ILE A 122 -0.92 -28.30 13.96
C ILE A 122 -1.67 -27.26 13.12
N VAL A 123 -2.91 -27.54 12.70
CA VAL A 123 -3.69 -26.62 11.87
C VAL A 123 -3.99 -25.32 12.61
N ILE A 124 -4.41 -25.40 13.87
CA ILE A 124 -4.72 -24.22 14.68
C ILE A 124 -3.46 -23.38 14.92
N VAL A 125 -2.36 -24.01 15.36
CA VAL A 125 -1.16 -23.30 15.81
C VAL A 125 -0.31 -22.81 14.64
N ARG A 126 -0.09 -23.63 13.60
CA ARG A 126 0.78 -23.25 12.48
C ARG A 126 0.08 -22.40 11.42
N TYR A 127 -1.21 -22.65 11.17
CA TYR A 127 -1.95 -22.00 10.09
C TYR A 127 -2.99 -21.00 10.59
N ALA A 128 -4.02 -21.44 11.33
CA ALA A 128 -5.17 -20.58 11.65
C ALA A 128 -4.80 -19.35 12.50
N ILE A 129 -4.17 -19.55 13.66
CA ILE A 129 -3.80 -18.44 14.56
C ILE A 129 -2.96 -17.41 13.82
N PRO A 130 -1.89 -17.79 13.11
CA PRO A 130 -1.11 -16.77 12.44
C PRO A 130 -1.80 -16.13 11.24
N SER A 131 -2.62 -16.84 10.45
CA SER A 131 -3.40 -16.20 9.39
C SER A 131 -4.33 -15.12 9.95
N TRP A 132 -4.88 -15.31 11.15
CA TRP A 132 -5.62 -14.28 11.87
C TRP A 132 -4.76 -13.12 12.36
N ARG A 133 -3.52 -13.39 12.80
CA ARG A 133 -2.56 -12.36 13.23
C ARG A 133 -2.11 -11.48 12.06
N HIS A 134 -1.82 -12.08 10.91
CA HIS A 134 -1.30 -11.36 9.73
C HIS A 134 -2.40 -10.84 8.79
N ARG A 135 -3.69 -10.92 9.16
CA ARG A 135 -4.81 -10.46 8.31
C ARG A 135 -4.68 -9.00 7.86
N TYR A 136 -4.23 -8.11 8.76
CA TYR A 136 -4.06 -6.69 8.47
C TYR A 136 -2.85 -6.44 7.57
N TYR A 137 -1.78 -7.21 7.75
CA TYR A 137 -0.63 -7.20 6.86
C TYR A 137 -1.04 -7.64 5.44
N ILE A 138 -1.78 -8.74 5.30
CA ILE A 138 -2.27 -9.22 3.99
C ILE A 138 -3.13 -8.17 3.29
N GLN A 139 -3.99 -7.49 4.03
CA GLN A 139 -4.80 -6.39 3.51
C GLN A 139 -3.95 -5.18 3.10
N SER A 140 -2.95 -4.81 3.91
CA SER A 140 -2.01 -3.74 3.59
C SER A 140 -1.15 -4.10 2.38
N ARG A 141 -0.75 -5.37 2.25
CA ARG A 141 -0.02 -5.91 1.10
C ARG A 141 -0.86 -5.83 -0.17
N TRP A 142 -2.13 -6.20 -0.11
CA TRP A 142 -3.05 -6.00 -1.23
C TRP A 142 -3.07 -4.52 -1.66
N LEU A 143 -3.32 -3.59 -0.74
CA LEU A 143 -3.39 -2.16 -1.05
C LEU A 143 -2.04 -1.61 -1.57
N ALA A 144 -0.93 -2.01 -0.96
CA ALA A 144 0.41 -1.60 -1.32
C ALA A 144 0.82 -2.04 -2.72
N TRP A 145 0.28 -3.16 -3.23
CA TRP A 145 0.63 -3.72 -4.54
C TRP A 145 -0.41 -3.46 -5.63
N THR A 146 -1.68 -3.26 -5.28
CA THR A 146 -2.79 -3.07 -6.23
C THR A 146 -3.41 -1.69 -6.22
N GLY A 147 -2.87 -0.76 -5.43
CA GLY A 147 -3.34 0.62 -5.44
C GLY A 147 -3.04 1.32 -6.78
N PRO A 148 -3.35 2.62 -6.89
CA PRO A 148 -3.12 3.40 -8.10
C PRO A 148 -1.65 3.32 -8.55
N SER A 149 -1.43 3.37 -9.84
CA SER A 149 -0.10 3.29 -10.45
C SER A 149 0.15 4.51 -11.32
N ARG A 150 1.43 4.85 -11.47
CA ARG A 150 1.87 5.97 -12.29
C ARG A 150 2.68 5.48 -13.47
N THR A 151 2.45 6.08 -14.63
CA THR A 151 3.17 5.73 -15.85
C THR A 151 3.39 6.95 -16.73
N ALA A 152 4.46 6.89 -17.52
CA ALA A 152 4.77 7.87 -18.54
C ALA A 152 3.87 7.65 -19.75
N ILE A 153 3.25 8.71 -20.25
CA ILE A 153 2.53 8.70 -21.52
C ILE A 153 3.05 9.82 -22.41
N SER A 154 2.99 9.67 -23.73
CA SER A 154 3.29 10.79 -24.63
C SER A 154 2.27 11.93 -24.44
N TYR A 155 2.74 13.17 -24.52
CA TYR A 155 1.92 14.38 -24.42
C TYR A 155 0.70 14.36 -25.34
N ARG A 156 0.82 13.76 -26.54
CA ARG A 156 -0.27 13.62 -27.51
C ARG A 156 -1.49 12.86 -26.97
N TYR A 157 -1.28 11.99 -25.98
CA TYR A 157 -2.33 11.19 -25.35
C TYR A 157 -2.96 11.89 -24.14
N GLY A 158 -2.40 13.01 -23.66
CA GLY A 158 -2.93 13.77 -22.54
C GLY A 158 -4.43 14.06 -22.63
N PRO A 159 -4.95 14.54 -23.78
CA PRO A 159 -6.39 14.80 -23.95
C PRO A 159 -7.28 13.56 -23.99
N VAL A 160 -6.71 12.39 -24.32
CA VAL A 160 -7.43 11.13 -24.46
C VAL A 160 -7.69 10.46 -23.10
N CYS A 161 -6.86 10.79 -22.10
CA CYS A 161 -6.88 10.21 -20.76
C CYS A 161 -8.01 10.78 -19.87
N GLY A 162 -9.25 10.42 -20.17
CA GLY A 162 -10.43 10.94 -19.48
C GLY A 162 -10.87 10.15 -18.23
N THR A 163 -12.18 10.21 -17.97
CA THR A 163 -12.86 9.44 -16.92
C THR A 163 -12.91 7.93 -17.26
N ASP A 164 -13.40 7.13 -16.32
CA ASP A 164 -13.76 5.72 -16.48
C ASP A 164 -14.43 5.37 -17.84
N ARG A 165 -15.49 6.11 -18.21
CA ARG A 165 -16.23 5.93 -19.47
C ARG A 165 -15.38 6.19 -20.72
N HIS A 166 -14.44 7.13 -20.63
CA HIS A 166 -13.53 7.42 -21.74
C HIS A 166 -12.59 6.24 -21.96
N TRP A 167 -11.98 5.74 -20.88
CA TRP A 167 -11.13 4.56 -20.94
C TRP A 167 -11.87 3.30 -21.41
N GLU A 168 -13.12 3.08 -20.97
CA GLU A 168 -13.93 1.94 -21.42
C GLU A 168 -14.26 1.99 -22.93
N ARG A 169 -14.45 3.19 -23.48
CA ARG A 169 -14.64 3.36 -24.93
C ARG A 169 -13.35 3.04 -25.67
N LEU A 170 -12.22 3.56 -25.20
CA LEU A 170 -10.91 3.35 -25.81
C LEU A 170 -10.51 1.87 -25.80
N SER A 171 -10.72 1.15 -24.69
CA SER A 171 -10.40 -0.28 -24.61
C SER A 171 -11.26 -1.16 -25.52
N LYS A 172 -12.49 -0.73 -25.84
CA LYS A 172 -13.35 -1.42 -26.81
C LYS A 172 -12.95 -1.14 -28.26
N MET A 173 -12.40 0.05 -28.54
CA MET A 173 -11.95 0.45 -29.88
C MET A 173 -10.63 -0.23 -30.24
N VAL A 174 -9.66 -0.17 -29.32
CA VAL A 174 -8.35 -0.76 -29.49
C VAL A 174 -8.39 -2.12 -28.82
N ARG A 175 -8.50 -3.21 -29.58
CA ARG A 175 -8.31 -4.57 -29.03
C ARG A 175 -6.80 -4.77 -28.78
N PRO A 176 -6.26 -4.49 -27.59
CA PRO A 176 -4.82 -4.41 -27.44
C PRO A 176 -4.27 -5.84 -27.44
N THR A 177 -3.22 -6.10 -28.21
CA THR A 177 -2.39 -7.29 -28.02
C THR A 177 -1.69 -7.14 -26.66
N SER A 178 -2.25 -7.82 -25.66
CA SER A 178 -1.85 -7.68 -24.26
C SER A 178 -0.44 -8.23 -24.03
N ALA A 179 0.47 -7.39 -23.55
CA ALA A 179 1.50 -7.87 -22.64
C ALA A 179 0.77 -8.21 -21.32
N ALA A 180 0.51 -9.50 -21.08
CA ALA A 180 -0.32 -9.93 -19.96
C ALA A 180 0.24 -9.36 -18.63
N PRO A 181 -0.50 -8.50 -17.90
CA PRO A 181 -0.16 -8.20 -16.51
C PRO A 181 -0.23 -9.49 -15.67
N PRO A 182 0.35 -9.54 -14.46
CA PRO A 182 0.18 -10.68 -13.55
C PRO A 182 -1.31 -10.98 -13.41
N SER A 183 -1.73 -12.11 -13.98
CA SER A 183 -3.11 -12.28 -14.41
C SER A 183 -4.05 -12.52 -13.22
N ASP A 184 -5.29 -12.07 -13.37
CA ASP A 184 -6.43 -12.49 -12.52
C ASP A 184 -7.37 -13.39 -13.33
N ASP A 185 -6.87 -13.94 -14.45
CA ASP A 185 -7.67 -14.56 -15.51
C ASP A 185 -8.02 -16.03 -15.20
N TRP A 186 -7.93 -16.43 -13.92
CA TRP A 186 -8.47 -17.71 -13.49
C TRP A 186 -10.00 -17.67 -13.64
N GLY A 187 -10.53 -18.49 -14.56
CA GLY A 187 -11.96 -18.61 -14.86
C GLY A 187 -12.88 -19.05 -13.71
N LEU A 188 -12.37 -19.17 -12.49
CA LEU A 188 -13.13 -19.42 -11.26
C LEU A 188 -13.61 -18.13 -10.57
N ALA A 189 -13.57 -16.98 -11.24
CA ALA A 189 -14.09 -15.75 -10.69
C ALA A 189 -15.62 -15.82 -10.55
N LEU A 190 -16.12 -16.44 -9.47
CA LEU A 190 -17.51 -16.36 -9.02
C LEU A 190 -18.00 -14.90 -8.93
N LYS A 191 -17.06 -13.95 -8.84
CA LYS A 191 -17.27 -12.52 -9.02
C LYS A 191 -16.05 -11.90 -9.69
N PRO A 192 -16.06 -11.67 -11.02
CA PRO A 192 -14.96 -10.98 -11.70
C PRO A 192 -14.81 -9.57 -11.13
N GLN A 193 -13.56 -9.08 -11.06
CA GLN A 193 -13.32 -7.70 -10.67
C GLN A 193 -13.91 -6.77 -11.72
N LYS A 194 -14.56 -5.70 -11.26
CA LYS A 194 -15.07 -4.65 -12.16
C LYS A 194 -13.91 -3.78 -12.63
N GLY A 195 -14.01 -3.30 -13.85
CA GLY A 195 -13.07 -2.34 -14.44
C GLY A 195 -12.31 -2.91 -15.64
N ILE A 196 -11.56 -2.02 -16.28
CA ILE A 196 -10.77 -2.27 -17.49
C ILE A 196 -9.58 -3.15 -17.14
N ALA A 197 -9.39 -4.21 -17.92
CA ALA A 197 -8.40 -5.24 -17.64
C ALA A 197 -7.03 -4.95 -18.24
N GLU A 198 -7.06 -4.23 -19.35
CA GLU A 198 -5.96 -3.86 -20.21
C GLU A 198 -5.06 -2.80 -19.54
N ASP A 199 -3.78 -2.79 -19.93
CA ASP A 199 -2.85 -1.75 -19.50
C ASP A 199 -3.16 -0.42 -20.20
N PRO A 200 -3.22 0.73 -19.49
CA PRO A 200 -3.47 2.01 -20.13
C PRO A 200 -2.44 2.32 -21.23
N THR A 201 -1.16 1.97 -21.04
CA THR A 201 -0.14 2.17 -22.07
C THR A 201 -0.38 1.30 -23.28
N ALA A 202 -0.89 0.07 -23.12
CA ALA A 202 -1.25 -0.80 -24.23
C ALA A 202 -2.46 -0.27 -25.01
N ILE A 203 -3.47 0.25 -24.32
CA ILE A 203 -4.62 0.93 -24.95
C ILE A 203 -4.13 2.13 -25.76
N LEU A 204 -3.31 3.00 -25.15
CA LEU A 204 -2.79 4.20 -25.81
C LEU A 204 -1.88 3.88 -26.99
N ASN A 205 -1.00 2.89 -26.86
CA ASN A 205 -0.10 2.47 -27.95
C ASN A 205 -0.89 1.88 -29.13
N GLY A 206 -1.97 1.13 -28.86
CA GLY A 206 -2.81 0.59 -29.92
C GLY A 206 -3.71 1.62 -30.61
N LEU A 207 -3.80 2.86 -30.10
CA LEU A 207 -4.36 3.98 -30.86
C LEU A 207 -3.43 4.42 -32.00
N GLY A 208 -2.14 4.05 -31.99
CA GLY A 208 -1.20 4.40 -33.05
C GLY A 208 -1.13 5.92 -33.31
N GLU A 209 -1.20 6.29 -34.59
CA GLU A 209 -1.27 7.69 -35.07
C GLU A 209 -2.71 8.21 -35.23
N ILE A 210 -3.73 7.51 -34.71
CA ILE A 210 -5.11 7.98 -34.84
C ILE A 210 -5.20 9.39 -34.26
N ASN A 211 -5.63 10.33 -35.10
CA ASN A 211 -5.69 11.75 -34.81
C ASN A 211 -6.60 11.96 -33.58
N SER A 212 -6.02 12.28 -32.43
CA SER A 212 -6.73 12.44 -31.15
C SER A 212 -7.86 13.45 -31.22
N SER A 213 -7.75 14.41 -32.15
CA SER A 213 -8.77 15.39 -32.54
C SER A 213 -10.06 14.77 -33.11
N MET A 214 -9.98 13.60 -33.76
CA MET A 214 -11.14 12.90 -34.31
C MET A 214 -11.96 12.17 -33.23
N ILE A 215 -11.37 11.81 -32.09
CA ILE A 215 -12.04 10.98 -31.08
C ILE A 215 -12.76 11.83 -30.01
N PHE A 216 -12.21 12.98 -29.61
CA PHE A 216 -12.74 13.76 -28.48
C PHE A 216 -13.06 15.24 -28.77
N GLY A 217 -12.98 15.67 -30.02
CA GLY A 217 -13.26 17.06 -30.42
C GLY A 217 -12.06 18.00 -30.20
N GLN A 218 -12.19 19.25 -30.63
CA GLN A 218 -11.08 20.23 -30.69
C GLN A 218 -10.61 20.77 -29.32
N ASN A 219 -11.29 20.45 -28.21
CA ASN A 219 -10.89 20.91 -26.89
C ASN A 219 -9.73 20.04 -26.35
N TRP A 220 -8.51 20.50 -26.60
CA TRP A 220 -7.23 19.90 -26.19
C TRP A 220 -6.94 20.02 -24.67
N GLU A 221 -7.93 19.74 -23.82
CA GLU A 221 -7.73 19.77 -22.38
C GLU A 221 -7.07 18.49 -21.89
N ILE A 222 -5.97 18.61 -21.14
CA ILE A 222 -5.31 17.47 -20.50
C ILE A 222 -6.31 16.82 -19.53
N GLY A 223 -6.46 15.51 -19.66
CA GLY A 223 -7.45 14.77 -18.89
C GLY A 223 -7.19 14.80 -17.38
N PRO A 224 -8.24 14.59 -16.55
CA PRO A 224 -8.21 14.85 -15.10
C PRO A 224 -7.30 13.91 -14.30
N CYS A 225 -6.76 12.86 -14.94
CA CYS A 225 -5.85 11.89 -14.32
C CYS A 225 -4.39 12.06 -14.79
N VAL A 226 -4.13 13.11 -15.58
CA VAL A 226 -2.84 13.43 -16.16
C VAL A 226 -2.38 14.78 -15.64
N TYR A 227 -1.09 14.90 -15.38
CA TYR A 227 -0.46 16.18 -15.08
C TYR A 227 0.94 16.23 -15.70
N ASP A 228 1.45 17.45 -15.82
CA ASP A 228 2.81 17.72 -16.26
C ASP A 228 3.73 17.92 -15.06
N ASP A 229 4.87 17.23 -15.05
CA ASP A 229 5.88 17.32 -14.00
C ASP A 229 7.08 18.19 -14.40
N GLY A 230 7.01 18.87 -15.55
CA GLY A 230 8.00 19.84 -16.00
C GLY A 230 9.19 19.24 -16.75
N PHE A 231 9.20 17.93 -17.02
CA PHE A 231 10.31 17.26 -17.74
C PHE A 231 10.11 17.20 -19.28
N ARG A 232 9.48 18.22 -19.88
CA ARG A 232 9.10 18.23 -21.31
C ARG A 232 10.27 18.21 -22.28
N GLY A 233 11.43 18.77 -21.90
CA GLY A 233 12.59 18.98 -22.78
C GLY A 233 13.74 18.00 -22.57
N ASP A 234 13.73 17.22 -21.49
CA ASP A 234 14.86 16.37 -21.12
C ASP A 234 14.67 14.99 -21.80
N TYR A 235 15.60 14.60 -22.67
CA TYR A 235 15.70 13.27 -23.30
C TYR A 235 14.70 12.87 -24.41
N ASN A 236 14.30 13.75 -25.35
CA ASN A 236 13.41 13.40 -26.48
C ASN A 236 12.03 12.83 -26.07
N ILE A 237 11.67 12.87 -24.79
CA ILE A 237 10.44 12.28 -24.29
C ILE A 237 9.53 13.43 -23.85
N ASN A 238 8.71 13.91 -24.78
CA ASN A 238 7.59 14.79 -24.47
C ASN A 238 6.51 13.96 -23.75
N SER A 239 6.71 13.66 -22.46
CA SER A 239 5.81 12.83 -21.66
C SER A 239 5.06 13.59 -20.58
N LEU A 240 3.88 13.08 -20.26
CA LEU A 240 3.07 13.46 -19.11
C LEU A 240 2.97 12.29 -18.13
N SER A 241 2.71 12.59 -16.87
CA SER A 241 2.46 11.59 -15.84
C SER A 241 0.98 11.24 -15.80
N LEU A 242 0.65 9.98 -16.08
CA LEU A 242 -0.69 9.41 -15.93
C LEU A 242 -0.81 8.67 -14.60
N LEU A 243 -1.74 9.09 -13.74
CA LEU A 243 -2.19 8.32 -12.58
C LEU A 243 -3.39 7.46 -12.99
N TRP A 244 -3.31 6.14 -12.82
CA TRP A 244 -4.40 5.24 -13.18
C TRP A 244 -4.65 4.19 -12.09
N GLY A 245 -5.87 3.64 -12.06
CA GLY A 245 -6.28 2.60 -11.11
C GLY A 245 -7.79 2.52 -11.01
N SER A 246 -8.30 2.00 -9.88
CA SER A 246 -9.74 1.83 -9.66
C SER A 246 -10.53 3.13 -9.76
N ALA A 247 -9.95 4.26 -9.36
CA ALA A 247 -10.59 5.58 -9.45
C ALA A 247 -10.75 6.08 -10.90
N THR A 248 -9.95 5.56 -11.84
CA THR A 248 -10.02 5.93 -13.27
C THR A 248 -10.67 4.83 -14.11
N GLY A 249 -11.30 3.82 -13.47
CA GLY A 249 -12.03 2.75 -14.14
C GLY A 249 -11.24 1.45 -14.38
N PHE A 250 -9.96 1.38 -13.98
CA PHE A 250 -9.13 0.18 -14.17
C PHE A 250 -9.28 -0.83 -13.02
N ARG A 251 -9.21 -2.13 -13.34
CA ARG A 251 -9.23 -3.16 -12.30
C ARG A 251 -7.98 -3.05 -11.40
N PRO A 252 -8.10 -3.15 -10.07
CA PRO A 252 -6.94 -3.34 -9.20
C PRO A 252 -6.13 -4.57 -9.62
N ARG A 253 -4.83 -4.40 -9.84
CA ARG A 253 -3.93 -5.48 -10.22
C ARG A 253 -2.58 -5.30 -9.57
N VAL A 254 -1.91 -6.41 -9.26
CA VAL A 254 -0.56 -6.37 -8.67
C VAL A 254 0.41 -5.79 -9.69
N SER A 255 1.24 -4.84 -9.25
CA SER A 255 2.29 -4.26 -10.09
C SER A 255 3.24 -5.34 -10.64
N ARG A 256 3.67 -5.18 -11.90
CA ARG A 256 4.68 -6.05 -12.54
C ARG A 256 6.01 -6.10 -11.78
N ALA A 257 6.28 -5.12 -10.93
CA ALA A 257 7.44 -5.13 -10.05
C ALA A 257 7.50 -6.37 -9.13
N ILE A 258 6.38 -7.09 -8.96
CA ILE A 258 6.31 -8.31 -8.14
C ILE A 258 7.23 -9.41 -8.69
N ASN A 259 7.41 -9.48 -10.01
CA ASN A 259 8.23 -10.49 -10.67
C ASN A 259 9.73 -10.34 -10.35
N SER A 260 10.14 -9.15 -9.91
CA SER A 260 11.51 -8.89 -9.51
C SER A 260 11.75 -9.18 -8.03
N MET A 261 10.71 -9.50 -7.26
CA MET A 261 10.78 -9.62 -5.81
C MET A 261 11.32 -10.99 -5.36
N PRO A 262 12.15 -11.04 -4.30
CA PRO A 262 12.55 -12.31 -3.69
C PRO A 262 11.34 -13.13 -3.23
N GLN A 263 11.31 -14.42 -3.57
CA GLN A 263 10.20 -15.32 -3.21
C GLN A 263 9.91 -15.37 -1.71
N SER A 264 10.94 -15.20 -0.86
CA SER A 264 10.77 -15.20 0.59
C SER A 264 9.87 -14.06 1.08
N LEU A 265 9.80 -12.94 0.35
CA LEU A 265 8.99 -11.78 0.67
C LEU A 265 7.56 -11.83 0.09
N LEU A 266 7.29 -12.78 -0.81
CA LEU A 266 5.97 -12.98 -1.43
C LEU A 266 5.01 -13.80 -0.54
N LYS A 267 5.56 -14.48 0.46
CA LYS A 267 4.81 -15.31 1.42
C LYS A 267 3.87 -14.46 2.28
N SER A 268 2.79 -15.07 2.77
CA SER A 268 1.85 -14.42 3.72
C SER A 268 2.52 -14.00 5.04
N ARG A 269 3.72 -14.52 5.29
CA ARG A 269 4.66 -14.16 6.36
C ARG A 269 6.04 -13.98 5.73
N PRO A 270 6.35 -12.77 5.27
CA PRO A 270 7.61 -12.53 4.60
C PRO A 270 8.74 -12.56 5.62
N PHE A 271 9.81 -13.26 5.25
CA PHE A 271 11.07 -13.18 5.95
C PHE A 271 12.16 -12.85 4.97
N THR A 272 13.15 -12.16 5.47
CA THR A 272 14.35 -11.86 4.73
C THR A 272 15.26 -13.10 4.72
N ILE A 273 16.30 -13.13 3.87
CA ILE A 273 17.20 -14.30 3.77
C ILE A 273 17.84 -14.64 5.13
N ASP A 274 18.12 -13.60 5.94
CA ASP A 274 18.74 -13.73 7.26
C ASP A 274 17.72 -13.94 8.39
N GLY A 275 16.44 -14.16 8.07
CA GLY A 275 15.39 -14.49 9.04
C GLY A 275 14.72 -13.30 9.73
N TYR A 276 14.99 -12.06 9.30
CA TYR A 276 14.31 -10.88 9.83
C TYR A 276 12.90 -10.74 9.24
N ASN A 277 12.02 -10.01 9.95
CA ASN A 277 10.68 -9.70 9.45
C ASN A 277 10.79 -8.96 8.10
N GLY A 278 10.14 -9.46 7.04
CA GLY A 278 10.16 -8.85 5.71
C GLY A 278 8.92 -8.01 5.37
N GLU A 279 8.00 -7.80 6.32
CA GLU A 279 6.69 -7.18 6.07
C GLU A 279 6.83 -5.77 5.54
N GLY A 280 7.58 -4.91 6.23
CA GLY A 280 7.83 -3.53 5.80
C GLY A 280 8.52 -3.43 4.45
N LEU A 281 9.52 -4.31 4.20
CA LEU A 281 10.21 -4.38 2.91
C LEU A 281 9.25 -4.70 1.77
N CYS A 282 8.38 -5.70 1.98
CA CYS A 282 7.39 -6.13 1.00
C CYS A 282 6.38 -5.03 0.66
N LEU A 283 5.92 -4.27 1.66
CA LEU A 283 5.01 -3.15 1.46
C LEU A 283 5.70 -2.00 0.71
N ALA A 284 6.91 -1.61 1.12
CA ALA A 284 7.67 -0.54 0.49
C ALA A 284 7.98 -0.84 -0.98
N MET A 285 8.42 -2.07 -1.29
CA MET A 285 8.65 -2.53 -2.65
C MET A 285 7.38 -2.47 -3.51
N GLY A 286 6.23 -2.85 -2.95
CA GLY A 286 4.96 -2.76 -3.66
C GLY A 286 4.59 -1.33 -4.03
N ILE A 287 4.72 -0.40 -3.08
CA ILE A 287 4.40 1.03 -3.30
C ILE A 287 5.32 1.62 -4.35
N LEU A 288 6.64 1.47 -4.18
CA LEU A 288 7.64 2.04 -5.07
C LEU A 288 7.61 1.39 -6.45
N GLY A 289 7.32 0.10 -6.52
CA GLY A 289 7.18 -0.66 -7.75
C GLY A 289 6.09 -0.12 -8.68
N ARG A 290 5.08 0.57 -8.16
CA ARG A 290 4.02 1.24 -8.95
C ARG A 290 4.03 2.76 -8.89
N ASN A 291 4.77 3.35 -7.95
CA ASN A 291 4.97 4.79 -7.84
C ASN A 291 6.37 5.22 -8.31
N LYS A 292 6.99 4.56 -9.29
CA LYS A 292 8.36 4.89 -9.75
C LYS A 292 8.50 6.35 -10.20
N GLY A 293 7.40 6.99 -10.63
CA GLY A 293 7.41 8.32 -11.23
C GLY A 293 8.00 8.28 -12.66
N LEU A 294 8.07 9.43 -13.33
CA LEU A 294 8.63 9.51 -14.68
C LEU A 294 10.15 9.37 -14.66
N LEU A 295 10.79 10.02 -13.69
CA LEU A 295 12.24 10.06 -13.54
C LEU A 295 12.63 9.73 -12.08
N PRO A 296 12.79 8.45 -11.72
CA PRO A 296 13.24 8.06 -10.39
C PRO A 296 14.63 8.64 -10.05
N ARG A 297 15.44 8.94 -11.08
CA ARG A 297 16.79 9.46 -10.91
C ARG A 297 16.86 10.85 -10.28
N GLU A 298 15.80 11.64 -10.43
CA GLU A 298 15.74 13.04 -9.98
C GLU A 298 15.32 13.16 -8.51
N ILE A 299 14.86 12.06 -7.90
CA ILE A 299 14.29 12.05 -6.55
C ILE A 299 15.32 12.54 -5.54
N VAL A 300 14.87 13.46 -4.69
CA VAL A 300 15.64 13.97 -3.56
C VAL A 300 15.19 13.25 -2.31
N PHE A 301 16.14 12.62 -1.62
CA PHE A 301 15.98 12.11 -0.27
C PHE A 301 17.36 12.10 0.39
N ASP A 302 17.73 13.24 0.97
CA ASP A 302 19.07 13.40 1.52
C ASP A 302 19.09 12.95 2.98
N SER A 303 19.22 11.64 3.20
CA SER A 303 19.36 11.09 4.55
C SER A 303 20.80 11.08 5.07
N ASP A 304 21.79 11.30 4.19
CA ASP A 304 23.21 11.20 4.52
C ASP A 304 23.79 12.59 4.84
N ASP A 305 24.31 12.75 6.06
CA ASP A 305 24.84 14.04 6.50
C ASP A 305 26.13 14.42 5.76
N SER A 306 26.85 13.47 5.14
CA SER A 306 28.11 13.72 4.44
C SER A 306 27.95 14.64 3.22
N ILE A 307 26.87 14.46 2.45
CA ILE A 307 26.57 15.27 1.26
C ILE A 307 26.29 16.72 1.70
N LYS A 308 25.52 16.92 2.77
CA LYS A 308 25.20 18.25 3.32
C LYS A 308 26.44 18.96 3.84
N GLN A 309 27.29 18.24 4.55
CA GLN A 309 28.56 18.78 5.04
C GLN A 309 29.47 19.25 3.90
N SER A 310 29.52 18.50 2.79
CA SER A 310 30.29 18.92 1.59
C SER A 310 29.76 20.20 0.95
N ARG A 311 28.46 20.48 1.11
CA ARG A 311 27.79 21.71 0.63
C ARG A 311 27.84 22.86 1.66
N GLY A 312 28.54 22.69 2.78
CA GLY A 312 28.61 23.71 3.84
C GLY A 312 27.33 23.83 4.69
N VAL A 313 26.40 22.88 4.56
CA VAL A 313 25.19 22.78 5.38
C VAL A 313 25.54 22.01 6.66
N ARG A 314 25.71 22.72 7.77
CA ARG A 314 26.06 22.15 9.08
C ARG A 314 24.92 22.31 10.07
N ARG A 315 24.66 21.28 10.87
CA ARG A 315 23.69 21.33 11.99
C ARG A 315 24.20 22.27 13.06
N GLU A 316 23.29 23.07 13.63
CA GLU A 316 23.57 23.78 14.88
C GLU A 316 23.84 22.77 16.00
N ASN A 317 23.10 21.66 16.02
CA ASN A 317 23.32 20.54 16.93
C ASN A 317 23.99 19.35 16.23
N ALA A 318 25.33 19.33 16.23
CA ALA A 318 26.13 18.29 15.58
C ALA A 318 25.95 16.86 16.17
N LEU A 319 25.31 16.73 17.34
CA LEU A 319 25.17 15.44 18.04
C LEU A 319 24.01 14.57 17.52
N ARG A 320 23.11 15.11 16.69
CA ARG A 320 22.00 14.35 16.11
C ARG A 320 22.11 14.36 14.60
N GLY A 321 22.33 13.21 13.97
CA GLY A 321 22.29 13.09 12.51
C GLY A 321 20.86 13.16 11.96
N THR A 322 20.70 13.36 10.64
CA THR A 322 19.37 13.48 10.00
C THR A 322 18.49 12.25 10.29
N ILE A 323 19.07 11.06 10.12
CA ILE A 323 18.40 9.79 10.40
C ILE A 323 17.99 9.67 11.87
N SER A 324 18.90 10.01 12.80
CA SER A 324 18.61 9.95 14.23
C SER A 324 17.48 10.90 14.63
N GLU A 325 17.39 12.07 14.01
CA GLU A 325 16.28 12.99 14.26
C GLU A 325 14.96 12.44 13.72
N LEU A 326 14.96 11.86 12.50
CA LEU A 326 13.78 11.21 11.91
C LEU A 326 13.28 10.06 12.81
N GLU A 327 14.20 9.29 13.39
CA GLU A 327 13.90 8.18 14.30
C GLU A 327 13.35 8.68 15.65
N ASN A 328 14.02 9.66 16.26
CA ASN A 328 13.68 10.15 17.60
C ASN A 328 12.41 10.99 17.65
N THR A 329 12.09 11.70 16.57
CA THR A 329 10.89 12.54 16.50
C THR A 329 9.70 11.83 15.87
N SER A 330 9.89 10.61 15.37
CA SER A 330 8.82 9.79 14.78
C SER A 330 7.67 9.58 15.77
N LYS A 331 6.43 9.57 15.26
CA LYS A 331 5.26 9.16 16.06
C LYS A 331 5.30 7.68 16.43
N TRP A 332 6.14 6.90 15.75
CA TRP A 332 6.33 5.47 15.95
C TRP A 332 7.59 5.16 16.77
N ALA A 333 8.23 6.17 17.35
CA ALA A 333 9.37 5.96 18.23
C ALA A 333 8.99 5.07 19.42
N PRO A 334 9.90 4.19 19.89
CA PRO A 334 11.27 3.99 19.40
C PRO A 334 11.34 3.18 18.09
N ARG A 335 12.16 3.64 17.13
CA ARG A 335 12.38 2.99 15.83
C ARG A 335 13.57 2.00 15.86
N PRO A 336 13.63 1.00 14.95
CA PRO A 336 14.47 -0.18 15.07
C PRO A 336 15.94 0.15 14.87
N ASN A 337 16.74 -0.60 15.61
CA ASN A 337 18.19 -0.48 15.75
C ASN A 337 18.92 -0.48 14.39
N LYS A 338 20.02 0.30 14.31
CA LYS A 338 21.00 0.45 13.21
C LYS A 338 21.22 -0.79 12.34
N VAL A 339 21.19 -1.98 12.94
CA VAL A 339 21.33 -3.29 12.27
C VAL A 339 20.27 -3.50 11.19
N MET A 340 18.98 -3.30 11.48
CA MET A 340 17.88 -3.52 10.54
C MET A 340 17.97 -2.60 9.32
N ARG A 341 18.39 -1.35 9.54
CA ARG A 341 18.61 -0.36 8.49
C ARG A 341 19.69 -0.79 7.51
N SER A 342 20.86 -1.22 8.00
CA SER A 342 21.95 -1.70 7.13
C SER A 342 21.51 -2.91 6.29
N TYR A 343 20.71 -3.78 6.88
CA TYR A 343 20.20 -4.98 6.24
C TYR A 343 19.16 -4.66 5.16
N TYR A 344 18.16 -3.84 5.46
CA TYR A 344 17.13 -3.42 4.50
C TYR A 344 17.74 -2.61 3.36
N LYS A 345 18.71 -1.74 3.66
CA LYS A 345 19.44 -0.99 2.64
C LYS A 345 20.14 -1.93 1.66
N ARG A 346 20.88 -2.93 2.15
CA ARG A 346 21.53 -3.94 1.30
C ARG A 346 20.52 -4.68 0.42
N ALA A 347 19.41 -5.17 1.00
CA ALA A 347 18.38 -5.87 0.24
C ALA A 347 17.73 -4.99 -0.85
N LEU A 348 17.56 -3.70 -0.59
CA LEU A 348 17.03 -2.74 -1.55
C LEU A 348 18.07 -2.34 -2.61
N GLU A 349 19.36 -2.26 -2.26
CA GLU A 349 20.45 -2.03 -3.21
C GLU A 349 20.65 -3.22 -4.15
N GLU A 350 20.50 -4.46 -3.66
CA GLU A 350 20.50 -5.65 -4.51
C GLU A 350 19.34 -5.61 -5.53
N GLN A 351 18.18 -5.08 -5.12
CA GLN A 351 16.98 -5.05 -5.96
C GLN A 351 16.90 -3.84 -6.90
N TYR A 352 17.37 -2.68 -6.44
CA TYR A 352 17.21 -1.37 -7.07
C TYR A 352 18.54 -0.64 -7.27
N GLY A 353 19.68 -1.32 -7.21
CA GLY A 353 21.02 -0.69 -7.24
C GLY A 353 21.35 0.09 -8.51
N SER A 354 20.59 -0.09 -9.59
CA SER A 354 20.69 0.75 -10.79
C SER A 354 20.01 2.12 -10.65
N LEU A 355 19.20 2.31 -9.61
CA LEU A 355 18.56 3.58 -9.25
C LEU A 355 19.46 4.36 -8.28
N PRO A 356 19.29 5.68 -8.13
CA PRO A 356 20.13 6.47 -7.25
C PRO A 356 20.01 6.04 -5.79
N SER A 357 21.06 6.34 -5.03
CA SER A 357 21.12 6.11 -3.58
C SER A 357 20.00 6.82 -2.81
N SER A 358 19.50 7.96 -3.30
CA SER A 358 18.35 8.66 -2.70
C SER A 358 17.07 7.81 -2.79
N PHE A 359 16.86 7.10 -3.90
CA PHE A 359 15.72 6.20 -4.06
C PHE A 359 15.81 5.00 -3.11
N THR A 360 16.97 4.36 -3.03
CA THR A 360 17.17 3.22 -2.12
C THR A 360 17.09 3.65 -0.66
N ALA A 361 17.57 4.84 -0.30
CA ALA A 361 17.45 5.41 1.03
C ALA A 361 15.99 5.69 1.40
N ALA A 362 15.20 6.33 0.53
CA ALA A 362 13.78 6.56 0.76
C ALA A 362 13.02 5.23 0.90
N ALA A 363 13.35 4.24 0.06
CA ALA A 363 12.78 2.90 0.14
C ALA A 363 13.10 2.20 1.47
N THR A 364 14.34 2.33 1.93
CA THR A 364 14.79 1.76 3.20
C THR A 364 14.03 2.39 4.35
N GLU A 365 13.88 3.72 4.35
CA GLU A 365 13.13 4.42 5.39
C GLU A 365 11.66 4.04 5.40
N LEU A 366 11.03 3.95 4.24
CA LEU A 366 9.64 3.53 4.13
C LEU A 366 9.44 2.12 4.71
N ALA A 367 10.34 1.19 4.39
CA ALA A 367 10.30 -0.17 4.87
C ALA A 367 10.48 -0.25 6.40
N LEU A 368 11.38 0.56 6.96
CA LEU A 368 11.59 0.63 8.40
C LEU A 368 10.37 1.24 9.10
N ILE A 369 9.80 2.34 8.58
CA ILE A 369 8.60 2.95 9.15
C ILE A 369 7.44 1.93 9.17
N PHE A 370 7.24 1.15 8.11
CA PHE A 370 6.19 0.11 8.10
C PHE A 370 6.43 -1.04 9.06
N LEU A 371 7.68 -1.30 9.46
CA LEU A 371 7.95 -2.29 10.50
C LEU A 371 7.44 -1.80 11.87
N ASP A 372 7.43 -0.47 12.08
CA ASP A 372 7.11 0.16 13.37
C ASP A 372 5.66 0.61 13.46
N CYS A 373 5.10 1.03 12.33
CA CYS A 373 3.72 1.47 12.23
C CYS A 373 2.74 0.37 12.61
N SER A 374 1.70 0.74 13.36
CA SER A 374 0.59 -0.18 13.59
C SER A 374 -0.07 -0.58 12.26
N PRO A 375 -0.51 -1.84 12.09
CA PRO A 375 -1.16 -2.27 10.84
C PRO A 375 -2.41 -1.46 10.47
N ALA A 376 -3.13 -0.95 11.47
CA ALA A 376 -4.29 -0.09 11.27
C ALA A 376 -3.90 1.26 10.64
N ALA A 377 -2.81 1.88 11.12
CA ALA A 377 -2.30 3.14 10.57
C ALA A 377 -1.84 2.97 9.12
N ILE A 378 -1.10 1.90 8.82
CA ILE A 378 -0.67 1.59 7.44
C ILE A 378 -1.88 1.43 6.52
N GLN A 379 -2.87 0.65 6.96
CA GLN A 379 -4.07 0.40 6.17
C GLN A 379 -4.86 1.69 5.91
N GLN A 380 -5.00 2.55 6.93
CA GLN A 380 -5.67 3.85 6.78
C GLN A 380 -4.90 4.75 5.83
N TRP A 381 -3.60 4.94 6.04
CA TRP A 381 -2.75 5.75 5.18
C TRP A 381 -2.79 5.30 3.70
N LEU A 382 -2.74 3.99 3.44
CA LEU A 382 -2.91 3.42 2.10
C LEU A 382 -4.34 3.62 1.56
N SER A 383 -5.37 3.55 2.40
CA SER A 383 -6.75 3.79 1.97
C SER A 383 -7.01 5.24 1.55
N TYR A 384 -6.29 6.19 2.16
CA TYR A 384 -6.26 7.60 1.77
C TYR A 384 -5.35 7.88 0.57
N LYS A 385 -4.70 6.85 -0.01
CA LYS A 385 -3.84 6.95 -1.19
C LYS A 385 -2.63 7.87 -1.02
N LEU A 386 -2.15 8.03 0.21
CA LEU A 386 -1.05 8.94 0.55
C LEU A 386 0.33 8.40 0.15
N GLU A 387 0.39 7.15 -0.31
CA GLU A 387 1.60 6.57 -0.89
C GLU A 387 1.92 7.06 -2.30
N GLN A 388 0.95 7.71 -2.97
CA GLN A 388 1.09 8.27 -4.31
C GLN A 388 1.41 9.75 -4.23
N GLN A 389 2.14 10.29 -5.22
CA GLN A 389 2.25 11.74 -5.28
C GLN A 389 0.86 12.39 -5.46
N SER A 390 0.63 13.57 -4.90
CA SER A 390 -0.70 14.18 -4.91
C SER A 390 -1.08 14.65 -6.31
N LEU A 391 -2.08 13.99 -6.91
CA LEU A 391 -2.61 14.36 -8.22
C LEU A 391 -3.22 15.75 -8.19
N GLU A 392 -3.94 16.08 -7.12
CA GLU A 392 -4.61 17.38 -6.96
C GLU A 392 -3.60 18.52 -6.96
N VAL A 393 -2.55 18.41 -6.14
CA VAL A 393 -1.49 19.43 -6.05
C VAL A 393 -0.78 19.58 -7.38
N ASN A 394 -0.48 18.45 -8.04
CA ASN A 394 0.20 18.48 -9.33
C ASN A 394 -0.67 19.10 -10.44
N ILE A 395 -1.97 18.83 -10.46
CA ILE A 395 -2.90 19.45 -11.42
C ILE A 395 -3.03 20.95 -11.15
N GLN A 396 -3.16 21.36 -9.89
CA GLN A 396 -3.24 22.77 -9.51
C GLN A 396 -2.00 23.55 -9.95
N MET A 397 -0.81 22.95 -9.81
CA MET A 397 0.46 23.52 -10.27
C MET A 397 0.61 23.57 -11.79
N SER A 398 0.20 22.50 -12.49
CA SER A 398 0.52 22.31 -13.91
C SER A 398 -0.48 22.91 -14.89
N ARG A 399 -1.69 23.29 -14.45
CA ARG A 399 -2.72 23.81 -15.36
C ARG A 399 -2.41 25.24 -15.82
N PRO A 400 -2.51 25.54 -17.13
CA PRO A 400 -2.36 26.89 -17.67
C PRO A 400 -3.49 27.83 -17.23
N ALA A 401 -3.16 29.13 -17.14
CA ALA A 401 -3.92 30.27 -16.61
C ALA A 401 -5.30 30.60 -17.25
N ASN A 402 -5.91 29.68 -17.99
CA ASN A 402 -7.16 29.95 -18.73
C ASN A 402 -8.41 30.05 -17.84
N TYR A 403 -8.28 29.94 -16.51
CA TYR A 403 -9.42 29.97 -15.56
C TYR A 403 -9.48 31.19 -14.65
N SER A 404 -8.49 32.08 -14.68
CA SER A 404 -8.49 33.37 -13.96
C SER A 404 -7.18 34.09 -14.28
N LEU A 405 -7.24 35.40 -14.52
CA LEU A 405 -6.07 36.28 -14.65
C LEU A 405 -5.13 36.25 -13.42
N GLU A 406 -5.54 35.60 -12.33
CA GLU A 406 -4.79 35.48 -11.07
C GLU A 406 -3.98 34.17 -10.93
N ASN A 407 -4.19 33.15 -11.78
CA ASN A 407 -3.51 31.85 -11.65
C ASN A 407 -2.39 31.69 -12.70
N ILE A 408 -1.20 32.18 -12.39
CA ILE A 408 0.01 31.93 -13.20
C ILE A 408 0.40 30.46 -13.07
N ALA A 409 0.55 29.76 -14.20
CA ALA A 409 1.00 28.37 -14.22
C ALA A 409 2.44 28.24 -13.69
N ALA A 410 2.73 27.16 -12.96
CA ALA A 410 4.08 26.92 -12.47
C ALA A 410 5.08 26.74 -13.62
N THR A 411 6.28 27.27 -13.45
CA THR A 411 7.40 27.04 -14.37
C THR A 411 7.82 25.58 -14.36
N GLU A 412 8.48 25.10 -15.44
CA GLU A 412 9.00 23.74 -15.52
C GLU A 412 9.90 23.40 -14.33
N LYS A 413 10.79 24.33 -13.93
CA LYS A 413 11.65 24.17 -12.76
C LYS A 413 10.84 23.93 -11.48
N GLN A 414 9.76 24.68 -11.27
CA GLN A 414 8.90 24.50 -10.08
C GLN A 414 8.17 23.16 -10.08
N LEU A 415 7.68 22.71 -11.24
CA LEU A 415 7.05 21.40 -11.39
C LEU A 415 8.05 20.27 -11.11
N GLN A 416 9.27 20.38 -11.63
CA GLN A 416 10.36 19.43 -11.37
C GLN A 416 10.71 19.40 -9.87
N THR A 417 10.85 20.55 -9.21
CA THR A 417 11.11 20.62 -7.78
C THR A 417 10.00 19.95 -6.97
N LEU A 418 8.73 20.19 -7.30
CA LEU A 418 7.60 19.55 -6.62
C LEU A 418 7.66 18.03 -6.77
N TYR A 419 7.85 17.53 -7.99
CA TYR A 419 7.98 16.11 -8.26
C TYR A 419 9.07 15.45 -7.40
N ARG A 420 10.23 16.11 -7.30
CA ARG A 420 11.40 15.61 -6.55
C ARG A 420 11.16 15.61 -5.04
N ALA A 421 10.46 16.61 -4.52
CA ALA A 421 10.18 16.77 -3.09
C ALA A 421 9.09 15.81 -2.56
N GLN A 422 8.23 15.28 -3.44
CA GLN A 422 7.09 14.45 -3.05
C GLN A 422 7.49 13.13 -2.38
N TYR A 423 8.68 12.58 -2.63
CA TYR A 423 9.12 11.37 -1.92
C TYR A 423 9.43 11.64 -0.44
N VAL A 424 10.08 12.76 -0.12
CA VAL A 424 10.28 13.19 1.27
C VAL A 424 8.94 13.39 1.96
N SER A 425 8.01 14.08 1.31
CA SER A 425 6.65 14.27 1.82
C SER A 425 5.91 12.97 2.10
N MET A 426 6.05 11.96 1.23
CA MET A 426 5.49 10.62 1.45
C MET A 426 6.02 10.01 2.74
N ILE A 427 7.35 10.02 2.94
CA ILE A 427 8.02 9.47 4.12
C ILE A 427 7.58 10.21 5.39
N LEU A 428 7.55 11.54 5.36
CA LEU A 428 7.10 12.37 6.48
C LEU A 428 5.63 12.07 6.82
N SER A 429 4.76 11.94 5.82
CA SER A 429 3.33 11.74 6.04
C SER A 429 3.02 10.47 6.84
N ILE A 430 3.77 9.38 6.61
CA ILE A 430 3.62 8.15 7.38
C ILE A 430 4.41 8.20 8.70
N ASN A 431 5.62 8.77 8.72
CA ASN A 431 6.45 8.85 9.94
C ASN A 431 5.79 9.68 11.06
N TYR A 432 5.00 10.68 10.69
CA TYR A 432 4.27 11.56 11.60
C TYR A 432 2.75 11.32 11.59
N TRP A 433 2.30 10.20 11.02
CA TRP A 433 0.89 9.86 10.94
C TRP A 433 0.27 9.67 12.34
N PRO A 434 -0.89 10.30 12.64
CA PRO A 434 -1.52 10.13 13.94
C PRO A 434 -2.10 8.72 14.07
N PRO A 435 -1.97 8.05 15.23
CA PRO A 435 -2.50 6.69 15.42
C PRO A 435 -4.02 6.57 15.18
N SER A 436 -4.76 7.67 15.34
CA SER A 436 -6.20 7.75 15.06
C SER A 436 -6.56 7.84 13.57
N GLY A 437 -5.58 8.11 12.68
CA GLY A 437 -5.81 8.43 11.27
C GLY A 437 -6.48 9.78 11.01
N VAL A 438 -6.69 10.55 12.07
CA VAL A 438 -7.37 11.84 12.07
C VAL A 438 -6.56 12.79 12.92
N SER A 439 -6.24 13.97 12.38
CA SER A 439 -5.62 15.03 13.16
C SER A 439 -6.68 15.75 14.00
N ARG A 440 -6.41 15.91 15.31
CA ARG A 440 -7.23 16.73 16.19
C ARG A 440 -6.71 18.16 16.14
N ALA A 441 -7.19 18.85 15.12
CA ALA A 441 -7.02 20.27 14.91
C ALA A 441 -7.70 21.14 15.99
N SER A 442 -8.81 20.64 16.54
CA SER A 442 -9.65 21.25 17.57
C SER A 442 -10.44 20.10 18.25
N PRO A 443 -10.89 20.24 19.51
CA PRO A 443 -11.76 19.25 20.16
C PRO A 443 -13.01 18.87 19.35
N THR A 444 -13.47 19.75 18.45
CA THR A 444 -14.69 19.60 17.67
C THR A 444 -14.49 19.21 16.20
N GLU A 445 -13.26 19.29 15.67
CA GLU A 445 -13.00 19.06 14.24
C GLU A 445 -12.08 17.88 13.99
N ARG A 446 -12.54 16.98 13.11
CA ARG A 446 -11.81 15.80 12.64
C ARG A 446 -11.49 15.99 11.17
N HIS A 447 -10.23 16.32 10.87
CA HIS A 447 -9.76 16.44 9.49
C HIS A 447 -8.99 15.18 9.08
N PRO A 448 -9.23 14.65 7.86
CA PRO A 448 -8.36 13.64 7.29
C PRO A 448 -6.94 14.19 7.17
N VAL A 449 -5.96 13.31 7.30
CA VAL A 449 -4.54 13.66 7.29
C VAL A 449 -4.04 13.58 5.84
N TYR A 450 -3.26 14.58 5.42
CA TYR A 450 -2.78 14.75 4.05
C TYR A 450 -1.25 14.54 3.94
N ARG A 451 -0.63 14.89 2.81
CA ARG A 451 0.83 14.89 2.63
C ARG A 451 1.38 16.31 2.68
N PRO A 452 2.54 16.58 3.30
CA PRO A 452 3.16 17.91 3.32
C PRO A 452 3.90 18.25 2.00
N ASP A 453 3.28 17.96 0.84
CA ASP A 453 3.92 18.06 -0.48
C ASP A 453 4.41 19.49 -0.78
N LEU A 454 3.59 20.51 -0.50
CA LEU A 454 3.93 21.91 -0.76
C LEU A 454 5.01 22.47 0.16
N TYR A 455 5.06 22.03 1.43
CA TYR A 455 6.16 22.42 2.33
C TYR A 455 7.48 21.80 1.85
N CYS A 456 7.45 20.53 1.46
CA CYS A 456 8.63 19.88 0.93
C CYS A 456 9.09 20.55 -0.38
N PHE A 457 8.14 20.94 -1.25
CA PHE A 457 8.45 21.75 -2.43
C PHE A 457 9.13 23.06 -2.05
N ALA A 458 8.54 23.85 -1.14
CA ALA A 458 9.09 25.14 -0.75
C ALA A 458 10.49 25.01 -0.14
N LEU A 459 10.69 24.06 0.77
CA LEU A 459 11.98 23.81 1.40
C LEU A 459 13.06 23.40 0.37
N LEU A 460 12.73 22.51 -0.57
CA LEU A 460 13.67 22.12 -1.63
C LEU A 460 14.00 23.30 -2.54
N TYR A 461 12.98 24.07 -2.92
CA TYR A 461 13.13 25.23 -3.79
C TYR A 461 14.02 26.31 -3.16
N LEU A 462 13.89 26.53 -1.84
CA LEU A 462 14.79 27.37 -1.06
C LEU A 462 16.22 26.79 -1.03
N ALA A 463 16.37 25.49 -0.78
CA ALA A 463 17.68 24.84 -0.68
C ALA A 463 18.48 24.91 -1.98
N GLU A 464 17.80 24.95 -3.12
CA GLU A 464 18.41 25.07 -4.45
C GLU A 464 18.81 26.51 -4.81
N GLY A 465 18.70 27.46 -3.87
CA GLY A 465 19.03 28.87 -4.07
C GLY A 465 18.14 29.54 -5.11
N ALA A 466 16.99 28.93 -5.43
CA ALA A 466 16.06 29.49 -6.40
C ALA A 466 15.37 30.75 -5.86
N VAL A 467 15.30 30.91 -4.54
CA VAL A 467 14.77 32.10 -3.87
C VAL A 467 15.92 32.81 -3.15
N GLN A 468 16.07 34.11 -3.38
CA GLN A 468 16.96 34.96 -2.60
C GLN A 468 16.16 35.67 -1.50
N GLU A 469 16.75 35.78 -0.32
CA GLU A 469 16.23 36.61 0.76
C GLU A 469 16.26 38.08 0.30
N ALA A 470 15.13 38.80 0.38
CA ALA A 470 15.15 40.21 0.03
C ALA A 470 16.09 40.96 0.98
N LYS A 471 16.66 42.09 0.52
CA LYS A 471 17.66 42.90 1.25
C LYS A 471 17.25 43.28 2.69
N ASP A 472 15.96 43.20 3.04
CA ASP A 472 15.41 43.51 4.36
C ASP A 472 15.16 42.28 5.27
N GLY A 473 15.68 41.09 4.90
CA GLY A 473 15.49 39.86 5.69
C GLY A 473 14.06 39.30 5.65
N LYS A 474 13.26 39.72 4.67
CA LYS A 474 11.85 39.30 4.49
C LYS A 474 11.65 38.64 3.13
N TRP A 475 11.22 37.39 3.14
CA TRP A 475 10.87 36.64 1.93
C TRP A 475 9.62 37.24 1.25
N GLN A 476 9.64 37.37 -0.09
CA GLN A 476 8.49 37.87 -0.85
C GLN A 476 7.48 36.76 -1.21
N LYS A 477 6.19 37.09 -1.12
CA LYS A 477 5.05 36.19 -1.42
C LYS A 477 4.85 36.06 -2.94
N GLY A 478 4.55 34.87 -3.45
CA GLY A 478 4.27 34.62 -4.86
C GLY A 478 2.80 34.31 -5.18
N ALA A 479 2.45 34.29 -6.47
CA ALA A 479 1.08 34.09 -6.97
C ALA A 479 0.65 32.62 -7.15
N GLY A 480 1.12 31.70 -6.29
CA GLY A 480 0.65 30.31 -6.37
C GLY A 480 -0.65 30.06 -5.59
N ALA A 481 -1.13 28.81 -5.61
CA ALA A 481 -2.44 28.50 -5.05
C ALA A 481 -2.55 28.82 -3.55
N LEU A 482 -3.78 29.00 -3.09
CA LEU A 482 -4.04 29.23 -1.68
C LEU A 482 -3.56 28.03 -0.86
N LYS A 483 -2.81 28.30 0.22
CA LYS A 483 -2.53 27.30 1.25
C LYS A 483 -3.88 26.77 1.77
N PRO A 484 -4.18 25.46 1.69
CA PRO A 484 -5.43 24.95 2.22
C PRO A 484 -5.51 25.18 3.74
N GLU A 485 -6.65 25.64 4.26
CA GLU A 485 -6.82 26.03 5.68
C GLU A 485 -6.46 24.93 6.69
N TRP A 486 -6.57 23.66 6.29
CA TRP A 486 -6.28 22.49 7.11
C TRP A 486 -4.78 22.14 7.20
N TRP A 487 -3.92 22.85 6.47
CA TRP A 487 -2.50 22.54 6.25
C TRP A 487 -1.55 23.10 7.35
N GLY A 488 -2.03 24.01 8.21
CA GLY A 488 -1.21 24.70 9.23
C GLY A 488 -1.32 24.17 10.66
N LYS A 489 -1.88 22.97 10.88
CA LYS A 489 -2.09 22.46 12.24
C LYS A 489 -1.04 21.41 12.60
N ASP A 490 -0.56 21.50 13.83
CA ASP A 490 0.65 20.93 14.39
C ASP A 490 0.69 19.38 14.35
N TRP A 491 1.55 18.79 13.52
CA TRP A 491 1.74 17.31 13.47
C TRP A 491 2.94 16.87 14.33
N GLY A 492 3.52 17.80 15.11
CA GLY A 492 4.76 17.62 15.87
C GLY A 492 5.98 18.17 15.13
N ASN A 493 7.17 17.83 15.62
CA ASN A 493 8.45 18.37 15.15
C ASN A 493 8.94 17.76 13.83
N TRP A 494 8.08 17.71 12.80
CA TRP A 494 8.45 17.22 11.47
C TRP A 494 9.18 18.27 10.63
N HIS A 495 8.95 19.55 10.91
CA HIS A 495 9.49 20.72 10.21
C HIS A 495 11.02 20.69 10.09
N GLU A 496 11.71 20.50 11.22
CA GLU A 496 13.17 20.41 11.26
C GLU A 496 13.67 19.22 10.45
N CYS A 497 13.09 18.03 10.65
CA CYS A 497 13.49 16.85 9.89
C CYS A 497 13.31 17.04 8.38
N ALA A 498 12.20 17.66 7.96
CA ALA A 498 11.91 17.97 6.56
C ALA A 498 12.94 18.93 5.95
N ALA A 499 13.25 20.04 6.64
CA ALA A 499 14.25 21.00 6.20
C ALA A 499 15.60 20.33 5.98
N TRP A 500 16.00 19.48 6.93
CA TRP A 500 17.23 18.70 6.83
C TRP A 500 17.23 17.69 5.68
N LEU A 501 16.16 16.91 5.50
CA LEU A 501 16.05 15.92 4.42
C LEU A 501 16.08 16.56 3.02
N LEU A 502 15.79 17.85 2.93
CA LEU A 502 15.75 18.63 1.68
C LEU A 502 16.96 19.56 1.52
N GLY A 503 17.94 19.48 2.42
CA GLY A 503 19.24 20.15 2.28
C GLY A 503 19.35 21.53 2.91
N LEU A 504 18.40 21.94 3.76
CA LEU A 504 18.48 23.17 4.55
C LEU A 504 19.16 22.93 5.91
N LYS A 505 19.64 24.03 6.53
CA LYS A 505 20.22 24.03 7.89
C LYS A 505 19.17 23.99 9.01
N GLY A 506 17.90 24.22 8.69
CA GLY A 506 16.82 24.29 9.67
C GLY A 506 15.56 24.84 9.05
N TRP A 507 14.48 24.86 9.82
CA TRP A 507 13.22 25.41 9.35
C TRP A 507 13.32 26.92 9.09
N PRO A 508 12.96 27.42 7.89
CA PRO A 508 12.97 28.86 7.60
C PRO A 508 11.93 29.62 8.44
N THR A 509 12.35 30.73 9.05
CA THR A 509 11.45 31.61 9.81
C THR A 509 10.39 32.24 8.90
N GLY A 510 9.14 32.26 9.36
CA GLY A 510 8.01 32.86 8.63
C GLY A 510 7.43 32.03 7.47
N LEU A 511 7.95 30.82 7.20
CA LEU A 511 7.40 29.92 6.17
C LEU A 511 5.95 29.51 6.45
N GLU A 512 5.55 29.47 7.72
CA GLU A 512 4.19 29.11 8.14
C GLU A 512 3.16 30.20 7.81
N ASP A 513 3.59 31.46 7.76
CA ASP A 513 2.77 32.65 7.56
C ASP A 513 2.52 32.97 6.08
N TRP A 514 2.97 32.12 5.16
CA TRP A 514 2.83 32.34 3.72
C TRP A 514 1.38 32.02 3.27
N PRO A 515 0.59 33.02 2.83
CA PRO A 515 -0.78 32.81 2.36
C PRO A 515 -0.85 32.20 0.94
N HIS A 516 0.23 32.33 0.17
CA HIS A 516 0.37 31.92 -1.23
C HIS A 516 1.74 31.27 -1.45
N TRP A 517 1.92 30.55 -2.56
CA TRP A 517 3.16 29.81 -2.83
C TRP A 517 4.33 30.77 -3.08
N PRO A 518 5.58 30.39 -2.75
CA PRO A 518 6.74 31.18 -3.13
C PRO A 518 6.88 31.24 -4.67
N VAL A 519 6.96 32.46 -5.21
CA VAL A 519 7.41 32.74 -6.57
C VAL A 519 8.55 33.74 -6.46
N VAL A 520 9.55 33.55 -7.30
CA VAL A 520 10.78 34.35 -7.32
C VAL A 520 10.52 35.52 -8.25
N ILE A 521 10.49 36.74 -7.70
CA ILE A 521 10.70 37.93 -8.51
C ILE A 521 12.21 38.05 -8.67
N HIS A 522 12.71 37.74 -9.85
CA HIS A 522 14.09 38.07 -10.20
C HIS A 522 14.09 39.58 -10.48
N GLU A 523 14.48 40.40 -9.50
CA GLU A 523 14.95 41.75 -9.82
C GLU A 523 16.36 41.57 -10.40
N PRO A 524 16.58 41.84 -11.70
CA PRO A 524 17.94 41.92 -12.19
C PRO A 524 18.66 43.04 -11.42
N ASP A 525 19.86 42.74 -10.93
CA ASP A 525 20.74 43.78 -10.38
C ASP A 525 20.87 44.89 -11.41
N SER A 526 20.44 46.10 -11.01
CA SER A 526 20.50 47.31 -11.83
C SER A 526 21.90 47.88 -11.97
#